data_AF-A0A662KNA5-F1
#
_entry.id   AF-A0A662KNA5-F1
#
_cell.length_a   1.000
_cell.length_b   1.000
_cell.length_c   1.000
_cell.angle_alpha   90.00
_cell.angle_beta   90.00
_cell.angle_gamma   90.00
#
_symmetry.space_group_name_H-M   'P 1'
#
loop_
_entity.id
_entity.type
_entity.pdbx_description
1 polymer ?
#
loop_
_entity_poly.entity_id
_entity_poly.type
_entity_poly.pdbx_seq_one_letter_code
_entity_poly.pdbx_strand_id
1 'polypeptide(L)'
;LYRHLKEKLTQFYKIDKKDVKLDEDGIANFPDLELINLSTHVLPCYRLRRINRIKNGNGGKSKKRKVIVTTQLIEAGVDISVDIVYRDFAPLDCLIQTAGRCNRNSERDKGYVNVVILRDKKRELYKYIYDSTLIDATIDTIETFGEIVEEKDFILNSINKYYKTILERGSKDDSRGILESIIRLDFSKTAEFDLIQEKLPTMSLFVEIDEVAEEIRKKMEKIMDSKKGFERDLEILDIKREMNNYTLQIRCSEELENTVCTLNPIDGLEDYRYIERDELDKYYKIDLGLDLGEESRKALML
;
A
#
# COMPACT_ATOMS: atom_id res chain seq x y z
N LEU A 1 7.55 10.13 -2.77
CA LEU A 1 8.33 10.46 -1.56
C LEU A 1 9.66 9.70 -1.45
N TYR A 2 9.68 8.36 -1.48
CA TYR A 2 10.91 7.56 -1.30
C TYR A 2 12.08 8.01 -2.20
N ARG A 3 11.85 8.15 -3.52
CA ARG A 3 12.87 8.63 -4.47
C ARG A 3 13.46 9.98 -4.06
N HIS A 4 12.58 10.92 -3.71
CA HIS A 4 12.99 12.25 -3.27
C HIS A 4 13.86 12.19 -2.02
N LEU A 5 13.47 11.39 -1.02
CA LEU A 5 14.28 11.20 0.18
C LEU A 5 15.62 10.54 -0.14
N LYS A 6 15.62 9.48 -0.96
CA LYS A 6 16.86 8.82 -1.41
C LYS A 6 17.82 9.83 -2.04
N GLU A 7 17.35 10.67 -2.96
CA GLU A 7 18.15 11.71 -3.60
C GLU A 7 18.66 12.77 -2.61
N LYS A 8 17.81 13.25 -1.70
CA LYS A 8 18.19 14.24 -0.69
C LYS A 8 19.22 13.68 0.30
N LEU A 9 19.08 12.42 0.69
CA LEU A 9 20.04 11.74 1.55
C LEU A 9 21.36 11.52 0.83
N THR A 10 21.35 11.09 -0.44
CA THR A 10 22.56 11.01 -1.26
C THR A 10 23.31 12.34 -1.31
N GLN A 11 22.60 13.45 -1.51
CA GLN A 11 23.18 14.80 -1.46
C GLN A 11 23.74 15.14 -0.08
N PHE A 12 22.99 14.84 0.98
CA PHE A 12 23.37 15.11 2.37
C PHE A 12 24.65 14.38 2.77
N TYR A 13 24.76 13.09 2.46
CA TYR A 13 25.95 12.28 2.75
C TYR A 13 27.08 12.46 1.73
N LYS A 14 26.87 13.27 0.67
CA LYS A 14 27.84 13.47 -0.42
C LYS A 14 28.31 12.17 -1.07
N ILE A 15 27.39 11.21 -1.18
CA ILE A 15 27.61 9.93 -1.86
C ILE A 15 27.22 10.11 -3.32
N ASP A 16 27.91 9.49 -4.28
CA ASP A 16 27.41 9.51 -5.66
C ASP A 16 26.10 8.70 -5.74
N LYS A 17 25.15 9.07 -6.60
CA LYS A 17 23.89 8.31 -6.75
C LYS A 17 24.15 6.84 -7.10
N LYS A 18 25.25 6.57 -7.82
CA LYS A 18 25.67 5.20 -8.19
C LYS A 18 26.24 4.40 -7.01
N ASP A 19 26.70 5.07 -5.95
CA ASP A 19 27.37 4.45 -4.81
C ASP A 19 26.42 4.14 -3.64
N VAL A 20 25.14 4.51 -3.74
CA VAL A 20 24.14 4.13 -2.75
C VAL A 20 23.94 2.62 -2.81
N LYS A 21 24.54 1.90 -1.87
CA LYS A 21 24.46 0.44 -1.77
C LYS A 21 23.04 0.02 -1.43
N LEU A 22 22.40 -0.68 -2.37
CA LEU A 22 21.21 -1.48 -2.09
C LEU A 22 21.67 -2.85 -1.56
N ASP A 23 21.02 -3.37 -0.54
CA ASP A 23 21.20 -4.77 -0.14
C ASP A 23 20.30 -5.72 -0.94
N GLU A 24 20.38 -7.02 -0.62
CA GLU A 24 19.59 -8.09 -1.27
C GLU A 24 18.07 -7.89 -1.14
N ASP A 25 17.61 -7.11 -0.15
CA ASP A 25 16.21 -6.79 0.07
C ASP A 25 15.78 -5.48 -0.59
N GLY A 26 16.67 -4.82 -1.32
CA GLY A 26 16.45 -3.51 -1.93
C GLY A 26 16.39 -2.36 -0.91
N ILE A 27 17.07 -2.50 0.23
CA ILE A 27 17.15 -1.45 1.23
C ILE A 27 18.36 -0.56 0.92
N ALA A 28 18.11 0.75 0.84
CA ALA A 28 19.17 1.72 0.61
C ALA A 28 19.94 1.99 1.91
N ASN A 29 21.22 1.63 1.90
CA ASN A 29 22.11 1.75 3.04
C ASN A 29 22.92 3.04 2.99
N PHE A 30 22.76 3.86 4.02
CA PHE A 30 23.54 5.07 4.30
C PHE A 30 24.44 4.82 5.54
N PRO A 31 25.39 5.72 5.87
CA PRO A 31 26.35 5.50 6.96
C PRO A 31 25.71 5.16 8.31
N ASP A 32 24.71 5.93 8.75
CA ASP A 32 24.01 5.81 10.03
C ASP A 32 22.51 5.53 9.86
N LEU A 33 22.07 5.19 8.64
CA LEU A 33 20.67 5.13 8.24
C LEU A 33 20.39 3.98 7.25
N GLU A 34 19.23 3.36 7.38
CA GLU A 34 18.61 2.49 6.37
C GLU A 34 17.32 3.15 5.87
N LEU A 35 17.19 3.31 4.55
CA LEU A 35 15.99 3.85 3.91
C LEU A 35 15.19 2.70 3.26
N ILE A 36 14.01 2.45 3.79
CA ILE A 36 13.17 1.29 3.47
C ILE A 36 11.87 1.77 2.81
N ASN A 37 11.51 1.16 1.67
CA ASN A 37 10.24 1.39 1.00
C ASN A 37 9.27 0.24 1.30
N LEU A 38 8.05 0.55 1.72
CA LEU A 38 6.96 -0.42 1.90
C LEU A 38 5.73 0.09 1.13
N SER A 39 5.55 -0.38 -0.09
CA SER A 39 4.37 -0.09 -0.89
C SER A 39 3.79 -1.38 -1.46
N THR A 40 2.55 -1.33 -1.93
CA THR A 40 1.90 -2.44 -2.64
C THR A 40 2.60 -2.79 -3.96
N HIS A 41 3.47 -1.93 -4.47
CA HIS A 41 4.26 -2.16 -5.69
C HIS A 41 5.55 -2.94 -5.46
N VAL A 42 5.95 -3.15 -4.20
CA VAL A 42 7.07 -4.02 -3.84
C VAL A 42 6.55 -5.45 -3.70
N LEU A 43 7.26 -6.43 -4.27
CA LEU A 43 6.83 -7.83 -4.23
C LEU A 43 6.59 -8.32 -2.80
N PRO A 44 5.55 -9.14 -2.57
CA PRO A 44 5.20 -9.63 -1.25
C PRO A 44 6.36 -10.32 -0.50
N CYS A 45 7.22 -11.08 -1.20
CA CYS A 45 8.43 -11.67 -0.62
C CYS A 45 9.36 -10.60 0.02
N TYR A 46 9.70 -9.54 -0.71
CA TYR A 46 10.53 -8.45 -0.20
C TYR A 46 9.83 -7.62 0.87
N ARG A 47 8.50 -7.39 0.73
CA ARG A 47 7.72 -6.69 1.78
C ARG A 47 7.84 -7.41 3.12
N LEU A 48 7.65 -8.74 3.12
CA LEU A 48 7.80 -9.55 4.34
C LEU A 48 9.21 -9.50 4.91
N ARG A 49 10.25 -9.63 4.07
CA ARG A 49 11.65 -9.51 4.53
C ARG A 49 11.94 -8.14 5.14
N ARG A 50 11.49 -7.05 4.51
CA ARG A 50 11.61 -5.68 5.03
C ARG A 50 10.87 -5.48 6.34
N ILE A 51 9.63 -5.98 6.46
CA ILE A 51 8.84 -5.92 7.71
C ILE A 51 9.58 -6.66 8.83
N ASN A 52 10.07 -7.87 8.56
CA ASN A 52 10.85 -8.64 9.53
C ASN A 52 12.14 -7.92 9.94
N ARG A 53 12.83 -7.27 8.99
CA ARG A 53 14.01 -6.44 9.30
C ARG A 53 13.65 -5.24 10.18
N ILE A 54 12.51 -4.59 9.95
CA ILE A 54 12.03 -3.50 10.80
C ILE A 54 11.76 -4.02 12.21
N LYS A 55 11.02 -5.13 12.35
CA LYS A 55 10.65 -5.76 13.63
C LYS A 55 11.83 -6.25 14.44
N ASN A 56 12.77 -6.96 13.83
CA ASN A 56 13.86 -7.66 14.52
C ASN A 56 14.93 -6.72 15.11
N GLY A 57 14.61 -5.42 15.22
CA GLY A 57 15.45 -4.42 15.86
C GLY A 57 16.84 -4.32 15.24
N ASN A 58 17.77 -3.75 15.98
CA ASN A 58 19.16 -3.56 15.57
C ASN A 58 20.03 -4.67 16.16
N GLY A 59 19.83 -5.92 15.73
CA GLY A 59 20.61 -7.08 16.18
C GLY A 59 22.07 -7.14 15.69
N GLY A 60 22.56 -6.10 15.01
CA GLY A 60 23.91 -6.03 14.45
C GLY A 60 24.80 -4.95 15.06
N LYS A 61 26.12 -5.10 14.92
CA LYS A 61 27.20 -4.29 15.52
C LYS A 61 27.19 -2.77 15.20
N SER A 62 26.29 -2.28 14.35
CA SER A 62 26.07 -0.85 14.11
C SER A 62 24.57 -0.53 14.12
N LYS A 63 24.09 0.19 15.14
CA LYS A 63 22.69 0.68 15.23
C LYS A 63 22.47 1.78 14.20
N LYS A 64 22.06 1.42 12.97
CA LYS A 64 21.55 2.40 12.01
C LYS A 64 20.10 2.78 12.35
N ARG A 65 19.75 4.04 12.10
CA ARG A 65 18.37 4.53 12.14
C ARG A 65 17.60 3.94 10.96
N LYS A 66 16.36 3.51 11.14
CA LYS A 66 15.51 3.05 10.03
C LYS A 66 14.53 4.16 9.67
N VAL A 67 14.51 4.59 8.41
CA VAL A 67 13.50 5.50 7.87
C VAL A 67 12.65 4.71 6.89
N ILE A 68 11.37 4.59 7.21
CA ILE A 68 10.41 3.80 6.47
C ILE A 68 9.50 4.75 5.71
N VAL A 69 9.41 4.57 4.40
CA VAL A 69 8.45 5.25 3.56
C VAL A 69 7.40 4.25 3.15
N THR A 70 6.15 4.51 3.51
CA THR A 70 5.04 3.60 3.25
C THR A 70 3.81 4.34 2.79
N THR A 71 2.96 3.65 2.04
CA THR A 71 1.58 4.06 1.78
C THR A 71 0.67 3.59 2.94
N GLN A 72 -0.64 3.63 2.74
CA GLN A 72 -1.67 3.14 3.67
C GLN A 72 -1.52 1.66 4.07
N LEU A 73 -0.58 0.93 3.44
CA LEU A 73 -0.26 -0.46 3.72
C LEU A 73 0.01 -0.76 5.21
N ILE A 74 0.52 0.19 6.00
CA ILE A 74 0.79 -0.03 7.43
C ILE A 74 -0.43 0.16 8.35
N GLU A 75 -1.52 0.74 7.84
CA GLU A 75 -2.71 1.05 8.66
C GLU A 75 -3.40 -0.23 9.12
N ALA A 76 -3.56 -1.21 8.21
CA ALA A 76 -4.19 -2.48 8.49
C ALA A 76 -3.27 -3.66 8.15
N GLY A 77 -3.19 -4.65 9.05
CA GLY A 77 -2.56 -5.95 8.77
C GLY A 77 -1.03 -6.02 8.85
N VAL A 78 -0.33 -4.90 9.07
CA VAL A 78 1.13 -4.89 9.25
C VAL A 78 1.50 -4.56 10.70
N ASP A 79 2.25 -5.46 11.30
CA ASP A 79 2.69 -5.35 12.68
C ASP A 79 4.03 -4.60 12.75
N ILE A 80 4.00 -3.27 12.82
CA ILE A 80 5.19 -2.43 12.97
C ILE A 80 4.98 -1.49 14.16
N SER A 81 6.06 -1.24 14.92
CA SER A 81 6.17 -0.19 15.95
C SER A 81 7.27 0.79 15.54
N VAL A 82 7.00 2.08 15.60
CA VAL A 82 7.97 3.14 15.28
C VAL A 82 7.94 4.29 16.29
N ASP A 83 9.09 4.93 16.50
CA ASP A 83 9.24 6.05 17.44
C ASP A 83 8.53 7.33 16.96
N ILE A 84 8.58 7.62 15.66
CA ILE A 84 8.10 8.86 15.06
C ILE A 84 7.41 8.55 13.74
N VAL A 85 6.21 9.11 13.57
CA VAL A 85 5.42 9.03 12.34
C VAL A 85 5.27 10.43 11.74
N TYR A 86 5.45 10.51 10.43
CA TYR A 86 5.00 11.65 9.61
C TYR A 86 3.94 11.12 8.64
N ARG A 87 2.74 11.68 8.69
CA ARG A 87 1.58 11.21 7.93
C ARG A 87 0.91 12.37 7.20
N ASP A 88 0.56 12.16 5.93
CA ASP A 88 -0.30 13.09 5.21
C ASP A 88 -1.69 13.15 5.84
N PHE A 89 -2.36 14.29 5.72
CA PHE A 89 -3.70 14.48 6.26
C PHE A 89 -4.67 13.43 5.69
N ALA A 90 -5.53 12.89 6.54
CA ALA A 90 -6.41 11.78 6.20
C ALA A 90 -7.66 11.83 7.10
N PRO A 91 -8.71 11.07 6.78
CA PRO A 91 -9.84 10.85 7.68
C PRO A 91 -9.39 10.47 9.11
N LEU A 92 -10.16 10.91 10.12
CA LEU A 92 -9.78 10.78 11.52
C LEU A 92 -9.42 9.33 11.92
N ASP A 93 -10.19 8.36 11.45
CA ASP A 93 -9.99 6.95 11.70
C ASP A 93 -8.64 6.44 11.15
N CYS A 94 -8.24 6.87 9.95
CA CYS A 94 -6.91 6.59 9.40
C CYS A 94 -5.78 7.21 10.24
N LEU A 95 -5.98 8.44 10.75
CA LEU A 95 -5.01 9.10 11.64
C LEU A 95 -4.83 8.31 12.94
N ILE A 96 -5.92 7.91 13.58
CA ILE A 96 -5.92 7.10 14.81
C ILE A 96 -5.28 5.73 14.57
N GLN A 97 -5.62 5.04 13.47
CA GLN A 97 -5.02 3.76 13.12
C GLN A 97 -3.49 3.86 12.96
N THR A 98 -3.02 4.96 12.38
CA THR A 98 -1.58 5.19 12.25
C THR A 98 -0.93 5.52 13.59
N ALA A 99 -1.61 6.30 14.44
CA ALA A 99 -1.14 6.60 15.79
C ALA A 99 -0.96 5.31 16.62
N GLY A 100 -1.85 4.33 16.46
CA GLY A 100 -1.71 3.01 17.09
C GLY A 100 -0.51 2.16 16.62
N ARG A 101 0.22 2.59 15.57
CA ARG A 101 1.51 2.00 15.15
C ARG A 101 2.73 2.75 15.70
N CYS A 102 2.51 3.92 16.29
CA CYS A 102 3.55 4.70 16.94
C CYS A 102 3.73 4.23 18.39
N ASN A 103 4.96 3.93 18.78
CA ASN A 103 5.32 3.45 20.12
C ASN A 103 4.45 2.28 20.63
N ARG A 104 4.02 1.39 19.72
CA ARG A 104 3.04 0.33 20.01
C ARG A 104 3.54 -0.66 21.06
N ASN A 105 4.85 -0.90 21.10
CA ASN A 105 5.48 -1.81 22.06
C ASN A 105 6.01 -1.09 23.32
N SER A 106 5.66 0.20 23.52
CA SER A 106 6.23 1.04 24.59
C SER A 106 7.77 1.06 24.58
N GLU A 107 8.35 1.10 23.39
CA GLU A 107 9.80 1.13 23.14
C GLU A 107 10.46 2.42 23.66
N ARG A 108 9.68 3.49 23.80
CA ARG A 108 10.08 4.78 24.41
C ARG A 108 9.01 5.32 25.35
N ASP A 109 9.40 6.33 26.12
CA ASP A 109 8.50 7.09 26.99
C ASP A 109 7.36 7.77 26.21
N LYS A 110 7.64 8.29 25.01
CA LYS A 110 6.66 8.92 24.11
C LYS A 110 6.95 8.62 22.65
N GLY A 111 5.89 8.40 21.88
CA GLY A 111 5.89 8.42 20.41
C GLY A 111 5.32 9.73 19.89
N TYR A 112 5.73 10.13 18.68
CA TYR A 112 5.25 11.37 18.04
C TYR A 112 4.59 11.07 16.71
N VAL A 113 3.36 11.54 16.54
CA VAL A 113 2.63 11.48 15.27
C VAL A 113 2.48 12.90 14.76
N ASN A 114 3.13 13.19 13.63
CA ASN A 114 3.09 14.48 12.98
C ASN A 114 2.18 14.38 11.76
N VAL A 115 1.04 15.06 11.80
CA VAL A 115 0.14 15.18 10.66
C VAL A 115 0.56 16.39 9.85
N VAL A 116 0.83 16.18 8.56
CA VAL A 116 1.25 17.23 7.62
C VAL A 116 0.30 17.25 6.44
N ILE A 117 0.17 18.40 5.79
CA ILE A 117 -0.59 18.50 4.53
C ILE A 117 0.41 18.47 3.38
N LEU A 118 0.44 17.36 2.65
CA LEU A 118 1.23 17.25 1.42
C LEU A 118 0.49 17.94 0.27
N ARG A 119 1.24 18.75 -0.50
CA ARG A 119 0.71 19.51 -1.63
C ARG A 119 1.53 19.21 -2.88
N ASP A 120 0.86 19.02 -4.01
CA ASP A 120 1.50 19.13 -5.31
C ASP A 120 1.36 20.55 -5.87
N LYS A 121 1.72 20.77 -7.13
CA LYS A 121 1.62 22.10 -7.77
C LYS A 121 0.17 22.59 -7.95
N LYS A 122 -0.83 21.71 -7.83
CA LYS A 122 -2.24 21.97 -8.12
C LYS A 122 -3.10 21.99 -6.84
N ARG A 123 -2.98 21.01 -5.96
CA ARG A 123 -3.80 20.87 -4.73
C ARG A 123 -3.17 19.97 -3.67
N GLU A 124 -3.86 19.83 -2.54
CA GLU A 124 -3.53 18.87 -1.49
C GLU A 124 -3.70 17.41 -1.95
N LEU A 125 -2.75 16.54 -1.58
CA LEU A 125 -2.73 15.15 -2.05
C LEU A 125 -3.89 14.31 -1.49
N TYR A 126 -4.26 14.51 -0.23
CA TYR A 126 -5.36 13.77 0.40
C TYR A 126 -6.71 13.91 -0.33
N LYS A 127 -6.93 15.02 -1.05
CA LYS A 127 -8.16 15.27 -1.83
C LYS A 127 -8.31 14.36 -3.06
N TYR A 128 -7.25 13.66 -3.46
CA TYR A 128 -7.31 12.65 -4.53
C TYR A 128 -7.81 11.29 -4.05
N ILE A 129 -7.69 11.02 -2.75
CA ILE A 129 -7.87 9.68 -2.19
C ILE A 129 -9.16 9.60 -1.37
N TYR A 130 -9.47 10.64 -0.61
CA TYR A 130 -10.54 10.60 0.38
C TYR A 130 -11.72 11.49 -0.02
N ASP A 131 -12.92 11.03 0.39
CA ASP A 131 -14.16 11.78 0.23
C ASP A 131 -14.11 13.11 1.00
N SER A 132 -14.62 14.18 0.40
CA SER A 132 -14.60 15.51 1.00
C SER A 132 -15.37 15.55 2.32
N THR A 133 -16.45 14.79 2.47
CA THR A 133 -17.26 14.75 3.69
C THR A 133 -16.46 14.25 4.89
N LEU A 134 -15.67 13.19 4.69
CA LEU A 134 -14.80 12.61 5.72
C LEU A 134 -13.68 13.58 6.11
N ILE A 135 -13.10 14.25 5.11
CA ILE A 135 -12.05 15.25 5.31
C ILE A 135 -12.59 16.45 6.08
N ASP A 136 -13.73 17.01 5.68
CA ASP A 136 -14.33 18.17 6.33
C ASP A 136 -14.71 17.85 7.78
N ALA A 137 -15.29 16.66 8.02
CA ALA A 137 -15.56 16.20 9.39
C ALA A 137 -14.28 16.05 10.23
N THR A 138 -13.17 15.65 9.61
CA THR A 138 -11.87 15.55 10.28
C THR A 138 -11.32 16.92 10.62
N ILE A 139 -11.40 17.89 9.69
CA ILE A 139 -10.98 19.28 9.91
C ILE A 139 -11.75 19.87 11.10
N ASP A 140 -13.08 19.83 11.07
CA ASP A 140 -13.90 20.38 12.16
C ASP A 140 -13.58 19.76 13.51
N THR A 141 -13.23 18.47 13.51
CA THR A 141 -12.87 17.74 14.72
C THR A 141 -11.50 18.16 15.23
N ILE A 142 -10.50 18.29 14.36
CA ILE A 142 -9.12 18.64 14.74
C ILE A 142 -9.02 20.12 15.14
N GLU A 143 -9.77 21.02 14.53
CA GLU A 143 -9.78 22.46 14.86
C GLU A 143 -10.18 22.77 16.31
N THR A 144 -10.84 21.83 17.01
CA THR A 144 -11.13 21.97 18.44
C THR A 144 -9.96 21.63 19.37
N PHE A 145 -8.83 21.18 18.82
CA PHE A 145 -7.63 20.87 19.58
C PHE A 145 -6.52 21.89 19.27
N GLY A 146 -5.54 21.98 20.18
CA GLY A 146 -4.32 22.75 19.93
C GLY A 146 -3.36 22.03 18.98
N GLU A 147 -2.20 22.64 18.71
CA GLU A 147 -1.17 22.06 17.83
C GLU A 147 -0.61 20.72 18.34
N ILE A 148 -0.60 20.50 19.65
CA ILE A 148 -0.11 19.28 20.29
C ILE A 148 -1.17 18.78 21.26
N VAL A 149 -1.50 17.49 21.16
CA VAL A 149 -2.50 16.82 22.00
C VAL A 149 -2.01 15.42 22.35
N GLU A 150 -2.31 14.95 23.56
CA GLU A 150 -2.04 13.55 23.93
C GLU A 150 -3.06 12.62 23.27
N GLU A 151 -2.62 11.43 22.85
CA GLU A 151 -3.46 10.45 22.15
C GLU A 151 -4.76 10.14 22.91
N LYS A 152 -4.67 9.94 24.23
CA LYS A 152 -5.83 9.63 25.08
C LYS A 152 -6.91 10.71 24.98
N ASP A 153 -6.52 11.97 25.13
CA ASP A 153 -7.45 13.09 25.09
C ASP A 153 -7.97 13.33 23.69
N PHE A 154 -7.12 13.12 22.67
CA PHE A 154 -7.53 13.18 21.28
C PHE A 154 -8.61 12.14 20.98
N ILE A 155 -8.37 10.86 21.27
CA ILE A 155 -9.31 9.76 20.98
C ILE A 155 -10.65 9.96 21.68
N LEU A 156 -10.62 10.27 23.00
CA LEU A 156 -11.84 10.42 23.79
C LEU A 156 -12.75 11.55 23.29
N ASN A 157 -12.15 12.67 22.86
CA ASN A 157 -12.90 13.86 22.48
C ASN A 157 -13.17 13.96 20.97
N SER A 158 -12.36 13.31 20.12
CA SER A 158 -12.49 13.39 18.66
C SER A 158 -13.49 12.39 18.09
N ILE A 159 -13.49 11.13 18.54
CA ILE A 159 -14.27 10.03 17.94
C ILE A 159 -15.77 10.35 17.91
N ASN A 160 -16.34 10.71 19.06
CA ASN A 160 -17.77 10.95 19.17
C ASN A 160 -18.21 12.13 18.31
N LYS A 161 -17.40 13.20 18.26
CA LYS A 161 -17.67 14.38 17.44
C LYS A 161 -17.61 14.03 15.96
N TYR A 162 -16.55 13.36 15.53
CA TYR A 162 -16.34 12.97 14.14
C TYR A 162 -17.45 12.09 13.58
N TYR A 163 -17.80 11.00 14.27
CA TYR A 163 -18.87 10.12 13.81
C TYR A 163 -20.24 10.79 13.85
N LYS A 164 -20.49 11.66 14.84
CA LYS A 164 -21.70 12.48 14.86
C LYS A 164 -21.78 13.39 13.63
N THR A 165 -20.70 14.09 13.29
CA THR A 165 -20.63 14.95 12.11
C THR A 165 -20.80 14.17 10.81
N ILE A 166 -20.21 12.98 10.69
CA ILE A 166 -20.43 12.10 9.53
C ILE A 166 -21.90 11.68 9.41
N LEU A 167 -22.54 11.28 10.51
CA LEU A 167 -23.96 10.88 10.50
C LEU A 167 -24.90 12.04 10.16
N GLU A 168 -24.51 13.28 10.48
CA GLU A 168 -25.25 14.49 10.12
C GLU A 168 -25.07 14.87 8.64
N ARG A 169 -23.87 14.66 8.08
CA ARG A 169 -23.52 15.04 6.70
C ARG A 169 -23.74 13.95 5.66
N GLY A 170 -23.77 12.69 6.08
CA GLY A 170 -23.97 11.56 5.17
C GLY A 170 -25.33 11.64 4.47
N SER A 171 -25.32 11.40 3.16
CA SER A 171 -26.53 11.14 2.37
C SER A 171 -27.32 10.00 3.04
N LYS A 172 -28.45 10.32 3.66
CA LYS A 172 -29.32 9.30 4.26
C LYS A 172 -30.32 8.73 3.26
N ASP A 173 -30.40 9.26 2.04
CA ASP A 173 -31.48 8.94 1.12
C ASP A 173 -31.26 7.59 0.43
N ASP A 174 -30.04 7.30 -0.04
CA ASP A 174 -29.73 6.02 -0.68
C ASP A 174 -29.78 4.85 0.32
N SER A 175 -29.19 5.03 1.51
CA SER A 175 -29.20 4.01 2.57
C SER A 175 -30.60 3.72 3.10
N ARG A 176 -31.48 4.74 3.19
CA ARG A 176 -32.88 4.55 3.58
C ARG A 176 -33.67 3.81 2.51
N GLY A 177 -33.46 4.11 1.24
CA GLY A 177 -34.11 3.40 0.14
C GLY A 177 -33.78 1.91 0.14
N ILE A 178 -32.52 1.55 0.38
CA ILE A 178 -32.08 0.15 0.52
C ILE A 178 -32.71 -0.49 1.75
N LEU A 179 -32.70 0.19 2.89
CA LEU A 179 -33.29 -0.33 4.13
C LEU A 179 -34.80 -0.58 3.97
N GLU A 180 -35.52 0.32 3.30
CA GLU A 180 -36.93 0.13 2.97
C GLU A 180 -37.16 -1.07 2.04
N SER A 181 -36.31 -1.25 1.03
CA SER A 181 -36.33 -2.44 0.17
C SER A 181 -36.10 -3.73 0.95
N ILE A 182 -35.15 -3.74 1.91
CA ILE A 182 -34.91 -4.90 2.80
C ILE A 182 -36.13 -5.17 3.69
N ILE A 183 -36.73 -4.14 4.30
CA ILE A 183 -37.94 -4.28 5.13
C ILE A 183 -39.11 -4.84 4.30
N ARG A 184 -39.20 -4.47 3.03
CA ARG A 184 -40.22 -4.96 2.08
C ARG A 184 -39.87 -6.30 1.43
N LEU A 185 -38.71 -6.88 1.73
CA LEU A 185 -38.17 -8.09 1.08
C LEU A 185 -38.05 -7.96 -0.45
N ASP A 186 -37.86 -6.75 -0.96
CA ASP A 186 -37.61 -6.47 -2.38
C ASP A 186 -36.10 -6.59 -2.68
N PHE A 187 -35.66 -7.84 -2.87
CA PHE A 187 -34.26 -8.16 -3.15
C PHE A 187 -33.83 -7.74 -4.56
N SER A 188 -34.77 -7.53 -5.49
CA SER A 188 -34.49 -7.05 -6.85
C SER A 188 -33.76 -5.70 -6.82
N LYS A 189 -34.24 -4.76 -6.00
CA LYS A 189 -33.61 -3.44 -5.81
C LYS A 189 -32.38 -3.47 -4.92
N THR A 190 -32.28 -4.46 -4.04
CA THR A 190 -31.13 -4.60 -3.13
C THR A 190 -29.92 -5.20 -3.85
N ALA A 191 -30.15 -6.04 -4.86
CA ALA A 191 -29.10 -6.64 -5.69
C ALA A 191 -28.41 -5.64 -6.62
N GLU A 192 -29.05 -4.51 -6.94
CA GLU A 192 -28.45 -3.42 -7.72
C GLU A 192 -27.48 -2.56 -6.90
N PHE A 193 -27.47 -2.72 -5.57
CA PHE A 193 -26.59 -1.97 -4.70
C PHE A 193 -25.25 -2.68 -4.48
N ASP A 194 -24.20 -2.12 -5.06
CA ASP A 194 -22.82 -2.50 -4.76
C ASP A 194 -22.24 -1.60 -3.66
N LEU A 195 -22.06 -2.17 -2.47
CA LEU A 195 -21.42 -1.48 -1.34
C LEU A 195 -19.97 -1.09 -1.66
N ILE A 196 -19.28 -1.96 -2.39
CA ILE A 196 -17.91 -1.74 -2.87
C ILE A 196 -17.98 -1.67 -4.39
N GLN A 197 -18.06 -0.45 -4.92
CA GLN A 197 -17.92 -0.23 -6.35
C GLN A 197 -16.44 -0.37 -6.71
N GLU A 198 -16.03 -1.52 -7.23
CA GLU A 198 -14.71 -1.67 -7.85
C GLU A 198 -14.67 -0.82 -9.13
N LYS A 199 -14.20 0.42 -9.00
CA LYS A 199 -14.18 1.39 -10.12
C LYS A 199 -13.20 1.02 -11.23
N LEU A 200 -12.25 0.12 -10.96
CA LEU A 200 -11.17 -0.25 -11.88
C LEU A 200 -10.92 -1.77 -11.84
N PRO A 201 -10.69 -2.42 -12.98
CA PRO A 201 -10.30 -3.83 -13.02
C PRO A 201 -8.95 -4.04 -12.30
N THR A 202 -8.83 -5.18 -11.59
CA THR A 202 -7.60 -5.58 -10.93
C THR A 202 -6.91 -6.67 -11.72
N MET A 203 -5.61 -6.51 -11.94
CA MET A 203 -4.79 -7.37 -12.76
C MET A 203 -3.61 -7.93 -11.97
N SER A 204 -3.31 -9.21 -12.17
CA SER A 204 -2.23 -9.89 -11.47
C SER A 204 -0.96 -9.87 -12.31
N LEU A 205 0.10 -9.25 -11.79
CA LEU A 205 1.40 -9.17 -12.45
C LEU A 205 2.44 -10.02 -11.72
N PHE A 206 2.85 -11.11 -12.34
CA PHE A 206 3.91 -11.99 -11.85
C PHE A 206 5.29 -11.45 -12.27
N VAL A 207 6.27 -11.47 -11.37
CA VAL A 207 7.60 -10.91 -11.64
C VAL A 207 8.66 -12.00 -11.48
N GLU A 208 9.34 -12.34 -12.58
CA GLU A 208 10.46 -13.29 -12.61
C GLU A 208 11.75 -12.66 -12.06
N ILE A 209 11.76 -12.41 -10.75
CA ILE A 209 12.89 -11.74 -10.08
C ILE A 209 14.13 -12.65 -9.96
N ASP A 210 13.92 -13.96 -9.85
CA ASP A 210 14.96 -14.97 -9.64
C ASP A 210 14.61 -16.31 -10.30
N GLU A 211 15.54 -17.26 -10.22
CA GLU A 211 15.38 -18.60 -10.80
C GLU A 211 14.19 -19.36 -10.19
N VAL A 212 13.87 -19.11 -8.92
CA VAL A 212 12.73 -19.74 -8.25
C VAL A 212 11.41 -19.25 -8.84
N ALA A 213 11.28 -17.95 -9.08
CA ALA A 213 10.10 -17.38 -9.73
C ALA A 213 9.92 -17.93 -11.16
N GLU A 214 11.01 -18.07 -11.92
CA GLU A 214 10.99 -18.66 -13.27
C GLU A 214 10.53 -20.14 -13.25
N GLU A 215 11.02 -20.93 -12.29
CA GLU A 215 10.58 -22.31 -12.10
C GLU A 215 9.08 -22.40 -11.76
N ILE A 216 8.57 -21.49 -10.91
CA ILE A 216 7.14 -21.42 -10.56
C ILE A 216 6.29 -21.13 -11.80
N ARG A 217 6.68 -20.17 -12.65
CA ARG A 217 5.95 -19.86 -13.89
C ARG A 217 5.91 -21.07 -14.82
N LYS A 218 7.05 -21.70 -15.10
CA LYS A 218 7.13 -22.89 -15.96
C LYS A 218 6.28 -24.05 -15.42
N LYS A 219 6.26 -24.23 -14.09
CA LYS A 219 5.41 -25.24 -13.45
C LYS A 219 3.92 -24.90 -13.65
N MET A 220 3.54 -23.64 -13.54
CA MET A 220 2.17 -23.17 -13.78
C MET A 220 1.72 -23.47 -15.21
N GLU A 221 2.49 -23.09 -16.23
CA GLU A 221 2.17 -23.36 -17.63
C GLU A 221 1.99 -24.86 -17.89
N LYS A 222 2.89 -25.68 -17.34
CA LYS A 222 2.79 -27.14 -17.44
C LYS A 222 1.50 -27.69 -16.80
N ILE A 223 1.07 -27.14 -15.66
CA ILE A 223 -0.20 -27.54 -15.01
C ILE A 223 -1.38 -27.17 -15.90
N MET A 224 -1.35 -25.98 -16.52
CA MET A 224 -2.40 -25.51 -17.42
C MET A 224 -2.54 -26.35 -18.68
N ASP A 225 -1.42 -26.82 -19.24
CA ASP A 225 -1.41 -27.67 -20.44
C ASP A 225 -1.80 -29.14 -20.15
N SER A 226 -1.34 -29.68 -19.03
CA SER A 226 -1.41 -31.13 -18.77
C SER A 226 -2.63 -31.58 -17.96
N LYS A 227 -3.24 -30.69 -17.16
CA LYS A 227 -4.33 -31.03 -16.23
C LYS A 227 -5.61 -30.28 -16.58
N LYS A 228 -6.76 -30.89 -16.29
CA LYS A 228 -8.10 -30.30 -16.51
C LYS A 228 -9.00 -30.52 -15.30
N GLY A 229 -9.95 -29.61 -15.10
CA GLY A 229 -10.94 -29.69 -14.03
C GLY A 229 -10.31 -29.68 -12.64
N PHE A 230 -10.86 -30.46 -11.73
CA PHE A 230 -10.51 -30.44 -10.30
C PHE A 230 -9.04 -30.74 -9.99
N GLU A 231 -8.38 -31.62 -10.76
CA GLU A 231 -6.95 -31.91 -10.58
C GLU A 231 -6.09 -30.67 -10.84
N ARG A 232 -6.46 -29.87 -11.84
CA ARG A 232 -5.77 -28.61 -12.15
C ARG A 232 -5.90 -27.63 -10.99
N ASP A 233 -7.12 -27.48 -10.48
CA ASP A 233 -7.41 -26.51 -9.41
C ASP A 233 -6.67 -26.87 -8.12
N LEU A 234 -6.52 -28.15 -7.80
CA LEU A 234 -5.71 -28.63 -6.67
C LEU A 234 -4.22 -28.30 -6.84
N GLU A 235 -3.62 -28.61 -7.98
CA GLU A 235 -2.19 -28.33 -8.19
C GLU A 235 -1.91 -26.81 -8.23
N ILE A 236 -2.84 -26.02 -8.78
CA ILE A 236 -2.76 -24.55 -8.72
C ILE A 236 -2.79 -24.09 -7.26
N LEU A 237 -3.69 -24.63 -6.43
CA LEU A 237 -3.79 -24.26 -5.01
C LEU A 237 -2.48 -24.51 -4.25
N ASP A 238 -1.79 -25.60 -4.55
CA ASP A 238 -0.50 -25.93 -3.91
C ASP A 238 0.58 -24.91 -4.22
N ILE A 239 0.66 -24.44 -5.47
CA ILE A 239 1.67 -23.43 -5.88
C ILE A 239 1.23 -21.99 -5.65
N LYS A 240 -0.07 -21.75 -5.42
CA LYS A 240 -0.66 -20.42 -5.30
C LYS A 240 0.01 -19.58 -4.22
N ARG A 241 0.39 -20.20 -3.10
CA ARG A 241 1.08 -19.48 -2.01
C ARG A 241 2.46 -18.97 -2.44
N GLU A 242 3.23 -19.79 -3.13
CA GLU A 242 4.56 -19.41 -3.61
C GLU A 242 4.45 -18.37 -4.72
N MET A 243 3.52 -18.57 -5.64
CA MET A 243 3.23 -17.65 -6.73
C MET A 243 2.82 -16.26 -6.19
N ASN A 244 1.94 -16.22 -5.19
CA ASN A 244 1.53 -14.98 -4.54
C ASN A 244 2.70 -14.20 -3.95
N ASN A 245 3.84 -14.83 -3.64
CA ASN A 245 5.01 -14.10 -3.15
C ASN A 245 5.70 -13.24 -4.23
N TYR A 246 5.46 -13.58 -5.50
CA TYR A 246 6.03 -12.93 -6.68
C TYR A 246 4.98 -12.23 -7.56
N THR A 247 3.72 -12.15 -7.10
CA THR A 247 2.63 -11.47 -7.80
C THR A 247 2.29 -10.13 -7.15
N LEU A 248 2.15 -9.10 -7.98
CA LEU A 248 1.60 -7.80 -7.62
C LEU A 248 0.15 -7.71 -8.10
N GLN A 249 -0.71 -7.09 -7.28
CA GLN A 249 -2.08 -6.77 -7.65
C GLN A 249 -2.13 -5.29 -8.07
N ILE A 250 -2.43 -5.05 -9.34
CA ILE A 250 -2.44 -3.71 -9.94
C ILE A 250 -3.87 -3.34 -10.26
N ARG A 251 -4.31 -2.18 -9.79
CA ARG A 251 -5.56 -1.59 -10.26
C ARG A 251 -5.28 -0.88 -11.58
N CYS A 252 -5.89 -1.36 -12.66
CA CYS A 252 -5.66 -0.84 -14.00
C CYS A 252 -6.61 0.33 -14.26
N SER A 253 -6.07 1.55 -14.29
CA SER A 253 -6.72 2.65 -15.02
C SER A 253 -6.61 2.40 -16.53
N GLU A 254 -7.43 3.07 -17.34
CA GLU A 254 -7.38 2.97 -18.81
C GLU A 254 -5.95 3.20 -19.37
N GLU A 255 -5.17 4.08 -18.75
CA GLU A 255 -3.77 4.36 -19.13
C GLU A 255 -2.81 3.21 -18.78
N LEU A 256 -3.02 2.59 -17.61
CA LEU A 256 -2.22 1.45 -17.14
C LEU A 256 -2.54 0.18 -17.92
N GLU A 257 -3.81 -0.03 -18.27
CA GLU A 257 -4.27 -1.19 -19.03
C GLU A 257 -3.51 -1.33 -20.34
N ASN A 258 -3.30 -0.25 -21.09
CA ASN A 258 -2.51 -0.28 -22.34
C ASN A 258 -1.06 -0.72 -22.15
N THR A 259 -0.45 -0.43 -21.00
CA THR A 259 0.95 -0.81 -20.72
C THR A 259 1.06 -2.20 -20.15
N VAL A 260 0.10 -2.64 -19.32
CA VAL A 260 0.14 -3.96 -18.71
C VAL A 260 -0.37 -5.02 -19.70
N CYS A 261 -1.29 -4.68 -20.61
CA CYS A 261 -1.76 -5.60 -21.67
C CYS A 261 -0.70 -5.92 -22.72
N THR A 262 0.37 -5.12 -22.86
CA THR A 262 1.49 -5.44 -23.77
C THR A 262 2.50 -6.40 -23.15
N LEU A 263 2.42 -6.65 -21.83
CA LEU A 263 3.25 -7.64 -21.17
C LEU A 263 2.81 -9.06 -21.54
N ASN A 264 3.67 -10.03 -21.27
CA ASN A 264 3.43 -11.41 -21.67
C ASN A 264 2.27 -12.03 -20.87
N PRO A 265 1.31 -12.69 -21.54
CA PRO A 265 0.26 -13.46 -20.87
C PRO A 265 0.83 -14.71 -20.23
N ILE A 266 0.25 -15.12 -19.10
CA ILE A 266 0.46 -16.48 -18.60
C ILE A 266 -0.60 -17.37 -19.26
N ASP A 267 -0.16 -18.38 -20.00
CA ASP A 267 -1.06 -19.24 -20.77
C ASP A 267 -2.16 -19.85 -19.90
N GLY A 268 -3.41 -19.66 -20.33
CA GLY A 268 -4.61 -20.14 -19.64
C GLY A 268 -5.09 -19.29 -18.46
N LEU A 269 -4.47 -18.14 -18.18
CA LEU A 269 -4.90 -17.18 -17.14
C LEU A 269 -5.09 -15.77 -17.74
N GLU A 270 -6.34 -15.44 -18.09
CA GLU A 270 -6.67 -14.18 -18.76
C GLU A 270 -6.29 -12.92 -17.95
N ASP A 271 -6.38 -12.99 -16.62
CA ASP A 271 -6.10 -11.86 -15.71
C ASP A 271 -4.63 -11.77 -15.25
N TYR A 272 -3.77 -12.69 -15.72
CA TYR A 272 -2.37 -12.73 -15.36
C TYR A 272 -1.47 -12.26 -16.49
N ARG A 273 -0.50 -11.44 -16.13
CA ARG A 273 0.68 -11.15 -16.97
C ARG A 273 1.94 -11.43 -16.18
N TYR A 274 3.05 -11.51 -16.88
CA TYR A 274 4.35 -11.61 -16.24
C TYR A 274 5.41 -10.70 -16.87
N ILE A 275 6.39 -10.34 -16.06
CA ILE A 275 7.62 -9.67 -16.49
C ILE A 275 8.72 -10.73 -16.53
N GLU A 276 9.28 -10.93 -17.72
CA GLU A 276 10.45 -11.77 -17.93
C GLU A 276 11.69 -11.18 -17.25
N ARG A 277 12.61 -12.07 -16.87
CA ARG A 277 13.88 -11.68 -16.23
C ARG A 277 14.69 -10.68 -17.07
N ASP A 278 14.67 -10.80 -18.40
CA ASP A 278 15.39 -9.93 -19.32
C ASP A 278 14.83 -8.50 -19.39
N GLU A 279 13.57 -8.32 -19.00
CA GLU A 279 12.88 -7.03 -19.00
C GLU A 279 12.73 -6.41 -17.60
N LEU A 280 13.23 -7.11 -16.58
CA LEU A 280 13.06 -6.75 -15.18
C LEU A 280 13.52 -5.31 -14.89
N ASP A 281 14.70 -4.92 -15.38
CA ASP A 281 15.28 -3.58 -15.15
C ASP A 281 14.42 -2.43 -15.71
N LYS A 282 13.57 -2.71 -16.71
CA LYS A 282 12.67 -1.73 -17.30
C LYS A 282 11.48 -1.46 -16.39
N TYR A 283 10.90 -2.51 -15.81
CA TYR A 283 9.59 -2.46 -15.16
C TYR A 283 9.63 -2.59 -13.65
N TYR A 284 10.70 -3.13 -13.06
CA TYR A 284 10.77 -3.40 -11.64
C TYR A 284 12.14 -3.03 -11.08
N LYS A 285 12.15 -2.20 -10.04
CA LYS A 285 13.38 -1.86 -9.31
C LYS A 285 13.24 -2.38 -7.91
N ILE A 286 14.19 -3.18 -7.45
CA ILE A 286 14.08 -3.88 -6.16
C ILE A 286 13.74 -2.93 -5.00
N ASP A 287 14.35 -1.74 -4.92
CA ASP A 287 14.11 -0.76 -3.87
C ASP A 287 12.77 -0.02 -3.99
N LEU A 288 12.33 0.28 -5.21
CA LEU A 288 11.13 1.06 -5.50
C LEU A 288 9.85 0.23 -5.68
N GLY A 289 9.99 -1.02 -6.12
CA GLY A 289 8.92 -1.84 -6.66
C GLY A 289 8.69 -1.60 -8.16
N LEU A 290 7.46 -1.85 -8.59
CA LEU A 290 6.99 -1.63 -9.96
C LEU A 290 7.15 -0.17 -10.42
N ASP A 291 7.68 0.04 -11.62
CA ASP A 291 7.93 1.33 -12.27
C ASP A 291 7.52 1.26 -13.74
N LEU A 292 6.24 1.50 -14.03
CA LEU A 292 5.68 1.47 -15.39
C LEU A 292 5.91 2.77 -16.20
N GLY A 293 6.88 3.62 -15.81
CA GLY A 293 7.18 4.88 -16.48
C GLY A 293 6.56 6.13 -15.82
N GLU A 294 6.80 7.32 -16.37
CA GLU A 294 6.38 8.59 -15.74
C GLU A 294 4.88 8.88 -15.80
N GLU A 295 4.20 8.54 -16.89
CA GLU A 295 2.77 8.78 -17.05
C GLU A 295 1.95 7.87 -16.13
N SER A 296 2.28 6.57 -16.12
CA SER A 296 1.64 5.56 -15.27
C SER A 296 1.84 5.78 -13.76
N ARG A 297 2.82 6.60 -13.33
CA ARG A 297 3.05 6.88 -11.90
C ARG A 297 1.92 7.66 -11.24
N LYS A 298 1.22 8.52 -11.97
CA LYS A 298 0.05 9.24 -11.41
C LYS A 298 -1.14 8.30 -11.27
N ALA A 299 -1.32 7.42 -12.25
CA ALA A 299 -2.34 6.38 -12.20
C ALA A 299 -2.09 5.39 -11.06
N LEU A 300 -0.83 5.02 -10.79
CA LEU A 300 -0.43 4.19 -9.65
C LEU A 300 -0.58 4.86 -8.27
N MET A 301 -0.83 6.18 -8.21
CA MET A 301 -1.11 6.90 -6.95
C MET A 301 -2.59 6.92 -6.59
N LEU A 302 -3.48 6.60 -7.53
CA LEU A 302 -4.93 6.54 -7.39
C LEU A 302 -5.37 5.09 -7.10
#